data_AF-A0A355PJG2-F1
#
_entry.id   AF-A0A355PJG2-F1
#
_cell.length_a   1.000
_cell.length_b   1.000
_cell.length_c   1.000
_cell.angle_alpha   90.00
_cell.angle_beta   90.00
_cell.angle_gamma   90.00
#
_symmetry.space_group_name_H-M   'P 1'
#
loop_
_entity.id
_entity.type
_entity.pdbx_description
1 polymer ?
#
loop_
_entity_poly.entity_id
_entity_poly.type
_entity_poly.pdbx_seq_one_letter_code
_entity_poly.pdbx_strand_id
1 'polypeptide(L)'
;QENTIRYLRFRAGLMNKPGSAFLSEYTPGDKREQGEDYNNYYLGPFVVSSKDGKRSIIDGQQRLTSLTLFLIYLNNLQKELPFEEKIEPMIFSELRGSKSFNITVEERIPCLEGLFSQGEYVPDDSADESTRNMAERYQDIDKAFPEELKNDAFPFFIDWLRYNVIMVEIIAYSDENAYTIFETMNDRGLNLTPSEMLEGFVLSRFDSTEKRKQANNFWKQAMLELKAYDKDEDQRFFQSWLRARYAESIRPGKAGSKNEDFEKIGTRFHSWVRDNLSKVGLDADSGDSFEQFVQHEFRFYYKAYLRILDAEKTLVPGLEHVFYISRWGIAPTLSLPLMLAALNSHDSHTTVALKINTVAAYIETFVVRRSVNFRNFSANSIRYTMYSLVKEIRGKDLPELQRLLGQKLEGMHESFEGMKHFRWHGQNRRFVKFLLARMTAWCEQQAGMSSSFVTYYQPASGKPFEVEHIWADKFSRHQDEFEQEHEFHHYRNRLGDLVLLPRGTNQSYGDQPYEQKKAHYIKENLLVKSLCPLAYENNPNFLKLKTVLNLPFQPHDTFKKADIEARQELYRMICERIWPETLVGTEVA
;
A
#
# COMPACT_ATOMS: atom_id res chain seq x y z
N GLN A 1 20.80 15.75 -15.13
CA GLN A 1 21.39 14.58 -14.43
C GLN A 1 21.75 14.88 -12.97
N GLU A 2 21.36 16.04 -12.40
CA GLU A 2 21.82 16.49 -11.06
C GLU A 2 20.97 16.06 -9.84
N ASN A 3 19.78 15.46 -9.99
CA ASN A 3 18.88 15.23 -8.83
C ASN A 3 19.13 13.91 -8.05
N THR A 4 20.17 13.14 -8.37
CA THR A 4 20.48 11.87 -7.68
C THR A 4 21.46 12.05 -6.51
N ILE A 5 21.92 13.27 -6.24
CA ILE A 5 22.91 13.56 -5.19
C ILE A 5 22.20 14.10 -3.96
N ARG A 6 21.60 13.20 -3.19
CA ARG A 6 21.30 13.34 -1.76
C ARG A 6 20.94 11.95 -1.27
N TYR A 7 21.41 11.59 -0.07
CA TYR A 7 21.30 10.25 0.55
C TYR A 7 22.47 9.31 0.26
N LEU A 8 23.64 9.68 0.77
CA LEU A 8 24.83 8.83 0.87
C LEU A 8 24.91 8.23 2.27
N ARG A 9 24.47 6.97 2.44
CA ARG A 9 24.95 6.11 3.54
C ARG A 9 25.93 5.11 2.97
N PHE A 10 27.19 5.53 2.92
CA PHE A 10 28.32 4.71 2.49
C PHE A 10 28.76 3.81 3.66
N ARG A 11 28.85 2.49 3.44
CA ARG A 11 29.43 1.57 4.43
C ARG A 11 30.89 1.31 4.06
N ALA A 12 31.83 1.81 4.86
CA ALA A 12 33.26 1.47 4.78
C ALA A 12 33.53 -0.06 4.79
N GLY A 13 32.59 -0.87 5.32
CA GLY A 13 32.69 -2.33 5.35
C GLY A 13 32.60 -3.07 3.99
N LEU A 14 32.45 -2.36 2.86
CA LEU A 14 32.51 -2.98 1.52
C LEU A 14 33.96 -3.26 1.07
N MET A 15 34.95 -2.50 1.57
CA MET A 15 36.34 -2.57 1.09
C MET A 15 37.33 -3.30 2.04
N ASN A 16 36.94 -3.62 3.28
CA ASN A 16 37.72 -4.53 4.13
C ASN A 16 37.65 -6.00 3.67
N LYS A 17 36.61 -6.34 2.90
CA LYS A 17 36.32 -7.73 2.49
C LYS A 17 37.26 -8.26 1.40
N PRO A 18 37.65 -7.48 0.37
CA PRO A 18 38.67 -7.92 -0.59
C PRO A 18 40.03 -8.19 0.08
N GLY A 19 40.48 -7.30 0.98
CA GLY A 19 41.73 -7.50 1.73
C GLY A 19 41.71 -8.77 2.59
N SER A 20 40.62 -9.01 3.34
CA SER A 20 40.50 -10.23 4.13
C SER A 20 40.32 -11.49 3.30
N ALA A 21 39.66 -11.41 2.14
CA ALA A 21 39.49 -12.54 1.22
C ALA A 21 40.80 -12.93 0.53
N PHE A 22 41.66 -11.96 0.21
CA PHE A 22 43.01 -12.24 -0.28
C PHE A 22 43.89 -12.84 0.82
N LEU A 23 43.88 -12.26 2.03
CA LEU A 23 44.69 -12.73 3.16
C LEU A 23 44.32 -14.15 3.64
N SER A 24 43.13 -14.65 3.31
CA SER A 24 42.76 -16.05 3.59
C SER A 24 43.40 -17.06 2.63
N GLU A 25 43.90 -16.62 1.49
CA GLU A 25 44.50 -17.47 0.44
C GLU A 25 46.02 -17.29 0.37
N TYR A 26 46.52 -16.07 0.60
CA TYR A 26 47.94 -15.74 0.51
C TYR A 26 48.76 -16.28 1.69
N THR A 27 49.86 -16.96 1.39
CA THR A 27 50.87 -17.39 2.36
C THR A 27 52.22 -16.72 2.08
N PRO A 28 52.92 -16.18 3.09
CA PRO A 28 54.27 -15.64 2.90
C PRO A 28 55.21 -16.65 2.26
N GLY A 29 55.77 -16.29 1.10
CA GLY A 29 56.65 -17.16 0.30
C GLY A 29 56.01 -17.73 -0.96
N ASP A 30 54.72 -17.48 -1.20
CA ASP A 30 54.09 -17.78 -2.47
C ASP A 30 54.78 -17.07 -3.64
N LYS A 31 54.83 -17.75 -4.79
CA LYS A 31 55.24 -17.18 -6.07
C LYS A 31 54.05 -16.50 -6.73
N ARG A 32 54.32 -15.49 -7.56
CA ARG A 32 53.28 -14.66 -8.20
C ARG A 32 52.32 -15.50 -9.05
N GLU A 33 52.84 -16.52 -9.72
CA GLU A 33 52.05 -17.43 -10.56
C GLU A 33 51.04 -18.26 -9.76
N GLN A 34 51.27 -18.49 -8.46
CA GLN A 34 50.34 -19.22 -7.60
C GLN A 34 49.05 -18.42 -7.33
N GLY A 35 49.05 -17.12 -7.60
CA GLY A 35 47.84 -16.29 -7.52
C GLY A 35 46.74 -16.69 -8.52
N GLU A 36 47.09 -17.43 -9.59
CA GLU A 36 46.10 -18.00 -10.53
C GLU A 36 45.16 -19.01 -9.84
N ASP A 37 45.64 -19.70 -8.81
CA ASP A 37 44.88 -20.70 -8.06
C ASP A 37 44.00 -20.07 -6.96
N TYR A 38 44.12 -18.75 -6.72
CA TYR A 38 43.33 -18.06 -5.69
C TYR A 38 41.87 -17.92 -6.09
N ASN A 39 40.99 -18.04 -5.10
CA ASN A 39 39.55 -17.89 -5.31
C ASN A 39 39.18 -16.53 -5.91
N ASN A 40 38.26 -16.55 -6.88
CA ASN A 40 37.70 -15.35 -7.47
C ASN A 40 36.78 -14.63 -6.48
N TYR A 41 36.90 -13.30 -6.42
CA TYR A 41 36.06 -12.46 -5.59
C TYR A 41 35.04 -11.69 -6.43
N TYR A 42 33.77 -12.03 -6.25
CA TYR A 42 32.68 -11.42 -7.00
C TYR A 42 32.25 -10.09 -6.36
N LEU A 43 32.49 -8.97 -7.06
CA LEU A 43 32.09 -7.63 -6.59
C LEU A 43 30.63 -7.30 -6.94
N GLY A 44 29.98 -8.11 -7.77
CA GLY A 44 28.60 -7.91 -8.20
C GLY A 44 28.46 -7.33 -9.61
N PRO A 45 27.23 -7.24 -10.13
CA PRO A 45 26.96 -6.74 -11.47
C PRO A 45 26.88 -5.20 -11.53
N PHE A 46 27.11 -4.62 -12.70
CA PHE A 46 26.80 -3.23 -13.02
C PHE A 46 26.03 -3.16 -14.35
N VAL A 47 25.14 -2.18 -14.48
CA VAL A 47 24.23 -2.07 -15.63
C VAL A 47 24.62 -0.86 -16.45
N VAL A 48 24.74 -1.05 -17.76
CA VAL A 48 25.02 0.03 -18.71
C VAL A 48 23.94 0.10 -19.78
N SER A 49 23.56 1.32 -20.17
CA SER A 49 22.79 1.55 -21.39
C SER A 49 23.75 1.84 -22.52
N SER A 50 23.48 1.23 -23.68
CA SER A 50 24.19 1.55 -24.92
C SER A 50 23.29 2.35 -25.84
N LYS A 51 23.63 3.61 -26.09
CA LYS A 51 22.97 4.49 -27.07
C LYS A 51 24.03 5.20 -27.91
N ASP A 52 23.91 5.13 -29.22
CA ASP A 52 24.78 5.83 -30.19
C ASP A 52 26.29 5.63 -29.93
N GLY A 53 26.68 4.41 -29.54
CA GLY A 53 28.07 4.05 -29.24
C GLY A 53 28.61 4.58 -27.90
N LYS A 54 27.83 5.39 -27.17
CA LYS A 54 28.14 5.81 -25.80
C LYS A 54 27.52 4.83 -24.81
N ARG A 55 28.31 4.42 -23.81
CA ARG A 55 27.86 3.60 -22.68
C ARG A 55 27.66 4.50 -21.47
N SER A 56 26.45 4.49 -20.92
CA SER A 56 26.12 5.22 -19.69
C SER A 56 25.82 4.23 -18.59
N ILE A 57 26.43 4.41 -17.42
CA ILE A 57 26.15 3.56 -16.26
C ILE A 57 24.76 3.91 -15.73
N ILE A 58 23.92 2.89 -15.59
CA ILE A 58 22.56 3.00 -15.03
C ILE A 58 22.58 2.57 -13.57
N ASP A 59 23.37 1.54 -13.26
CA ASP A 59 23.50 1.01 -11.90
C ASP A 59 24.89 0.43 -11.63
N GLY A 60 25.28 0.43 -10.36
CA GLY A 60 26.64 0.09 -9.92
C GLY A 60 27.58 1.28 -9.83
N GLN A 61 27.10 2.51 -10.05
CA GLN A 61 27.92 3.73 -10.00
C GLN A 61 28.60 3.93 -8.63
N GLN A 62 27.91 3.65 -7.52
CA GLN A 62 28.50 3.76 -6.18
C GLN A 62 29.65 2.76 -5.97
N ARG A 63 29.47 1.52 -6.42
CA ARG A 63 30.48 0.45 -6.32
C ARG A 63 31.70 0.76 -7.18
N LEU A 64 31.47 1.20 -8.41
CA LEU A 64 32.52 1.61 -9.32
C LEU A 64 33.27 2.84 -8.76
N THR A 65 32.57 3.84 -8.20
CA THR A 65 33.21 4.98 -7.51
C THR A 65 34.07 4.52 -6.32
N SER A 66 33.57 3.58 -5.52
CA SER A 66 34.30 3.01 -4.38
C SER A 66 35.59 2.30 -4.83
N LEU A 67 35.49 1.51 -5.90
CA LEU A 67 36.64 0.81 -6.48
C LEU A 67 37.66 1.82 -7.03
N THR A 68 37.22 2.89 -7.70
CA THR A 68 38.13 3.94 -8.18
C THR A 68 38.86 4.63 -7.03
N LEU A 69 38.16 5.02 -5.95
CA LEU A 69 38.81 5.61 -4.78
C LEU A 69 39.84 4.67 -4.15
N PHE A 70 39.53 3.37 -4.11
CA PHE A 70 40.45 2.36 -3.60
C PHE A 70 41.67 2.16 -4.47
N LEU A 71 41.51 2.13 -5.80
CA LEU A 71 42.64 2.06 -6.73
C LEU A 71 43.52 3.32 -6.63
N ILE A 72 42.92 4.49 -6.48
CA ILE A 72 43.66 5.74 -6.24
C ILE A 72 44.47 5.64 -4.94
N TYR A 73 43.86 5.13 -3.86
CA TYR A 73 44.55 4.90 -2.59
C TYR A 73 45.75 3.97 -2.76
N LEU A 74 45.55 2.80 -3.38
CA LEU A 74 46.63 1.83 -3.63
C LEU A 74 47.75 2.42 -4.49
N ASN A 75 47.40 3.23 -5.49
CA ASN A 75 48.36 3.91 -6.34
C ASN A 75 49.18 4.97 -5.58
N ASN A 76 48.61 5.59 -4.56
CA ASN A 76 49.35 6.51 -3.69
C ASN A 76 50.19 5.75 -2.67
N LEU A 77 49.63 4.72 -2.04
CA LEU A 77 50.33 3.87 -1.08
C LEU A 77 51.58 3.22 -1.68
N GLN A 78 51.53 2.74 -2.93
CA GLN A 78 52.72 2.14 -3.56
C GLN A 78 53.90 3.11 -3.70
N LYS A 79 53.67 4.43 -3.75
CA LYS A 79 54.74 5.43 -3.82
C LYS A 79 55.55 5.49 -2.51
N GLU A 80 54.98 5.02 -1.41
CA GLU A 80 55.61 4.92 -0.09
C GLU A 80 56.25 3.55 0.15
N LEU A 81 56.01 2.59 -0.74
CA LEU A 81 56.52 1.22 -0.68
C LEU A 81 57.62 0.99 -1.72
N PRO A 82 58.48 -0.03 -1.57
CA PRO A 82 59.51 -0.36 -2.55
C PRO A 82 58.96 -1.08 -3.81
N PHE A 83 57.68 -0.90 -4.13
CA PHE A 83 56.98 -1.60 -5.21
C PHE A 83 56.46 -0.62 -6.26
N GLU A 84 56.49 -1.02 -7.53
CA GLU A 84 56.02 -0.20 -8.66
C GLU A 84 55.07 -1.03 -9.54
N GLU A 85 53.81 -1.11 -9.12
CA GLU A 85 52.77 -1.86 -9.83
C GLU A 85 51.97 -0.97 -10.78
N LYS A 86 51.55 -1.55 -11.91
CA LYS A 86 50.78 -0.82 -12.94
C LYS A 86 49.30 -0.65 -12.56
N ILE A 87 49.00 0.21 -11.60
CA ILE A 87 47.61 0.47 -11.13
C ILE A 87 46.91 1.51 -12.01
N GLU A 88 47.66 2.47 -12.54
CA GLU A 88 47.19 3.59 -13.35
C GLU A 88 46.15 3.24 -14.45
N PRO A 89 46.33 2.19 -15.27
CA PRO A 89 45.36 1.84 -16.33
C PRO A 89 43.98 1.41 -15.79
N MET A 90 43.90 1.00 -14.52
CA MET A 90 42.65 0.65 -13.86
C MET A 90 41.88 1.90 -13.40
N ILE A 91 42.55 3.05 -13.27
CA ILE A 91 41.98 4.32 -12.83
C ILE A 91 41.58 5.19 -14.01
N PHE A 92 42.45 5.30 -15.02
CA PHE A 92 42.25 6.15 -16.19
C PHE A 92 42.64 5.47 -17.50
N SER A 93 42.04 5.97 -18.57
CA SER A 93 42.40 5.67 -19.96
C SER A 93 43.11 6.86 -20.58
N GLU A 94 44.07 6.60 -21.46
CA GLU A 94 44.81 7.63 -22.19
C GLU A 94 44.49 7.56 -23.69
N LEU A 95 44.07 8.69 -24.26
CA LEU A 95 43.85 8.83 -25.70
C LEU A 95 44.57 10.08 -26.20
N ARG A 96 45.57 9.89 -27.07
CA ARG A 96 46.35 10.98 -27.71
C ARG A 96 46.95 11.97 -26.70
N GLY A 97 47.51 11.45 -25.60
CA GLY A 97 48.14 12.25 -24.54
C GLY A 97 47.15 12.89 -23.55
N SER A 98 45.85 12.68 -23.72
CA SER A 98 44.83 13.13 -22.76
C SER A 98 44.41 11.97 -21.86
N LYS A 99 44.53 12.15 -20.54
CA LYS A 99 44.07 11.18 -19.53
C LYS A 99 42.62 11.48 -19.15
N SER A 100 41.80 10.44 -19.08
CA SER A 100 40.41 10.52 -18.58
C SER A 100 40.13 9.39 -17.61
N PHE A 101 39.54 9.68 -16.45
CA PHE A 101 39.08 8.64 -15.53
C PHE A 101 38.14 7.66 -16.23
N ASN A 102 38.27 6.37 -15.88
CA ASN A 102 37.44 5.31 -16.44
C ASN A 102 35.94 5.46 -16.06
N ILE A 103 35.65 6.27 -15.04
CA ILE A 103 34.29 6.73 -14.67
C ILE A 103 34.29 8.25 -14.70
N THR A 104 33.51 8.84 -15.61
CA THR A 104 33.44 10.29 -15.76
C THR A 104 32.13 10.84 -15.21
N VAL A 105 32.23 11.68 -14.19
CA VAL A 105 31.19 12.59 -13.71
C VAL A 105 31.88 13.93 -13.55
N GLU A 106 31.50 14.91 -14.37
CA GLU A 106 32.25 16.16 -14.54
C GLU A 106 32.48 16.89 -13.21
N GLU A 107 31.47 16.89 -12.34
CA GLU A 107 31.52 17.55 -11.04
C GLU A 107 32.52 16.90 -10.07
N ARG A 108 32.88 15.62 -10.28
CA ARG A 108 33.76 14.84 -9.40
C ARG A 108 35.23 14.86 -9.84
N ILE A 109 35.51 15.30 -11.06
CA ILE A 109 36.88 15.32 -11.62
C ILE A 109 37.85 16.05 -10.70
N PRO A 110 37.55 17.27 -10.19
CA PRO A 110 38.50 18.00 -9.33
C PRO A 110 38.86 17.24 -8.05
N CYS A 111 37.89 16.54 -7.46
CA CYS A 111 38.11 15.71 -6.28
C CYS A 111 38.97 14.48 -6.58
N LEU A 112 38.67 13.76 -7.67
CA LEU A 112 39.45 12.59 -8.08
C LEU A 112 40.89 12.96 -8.45
N GLU A 113 41.10 14.09 -9.13
CA GLU A 113 42.44 14.61 -9.48
C GLU A 113 43.23 15.01 -8.23
N GLY A 114 42.59 15.71 -7.29
CA GLY A 114 43.22 16.07 -6.01
C GLY A 114 43.66 14.82 -5.23
N LEU A 115 42.75 13.86 -5.05
CA LEU A 115 43.05 12.60 -4.38
C LEU A 115 44.16 11.81 -5.09
N PHE A 116 44.17 11.77 -6.43
CA PHE A 116 45.18 11.03 -7.19
C PHE A 116 46.57 11.68 -7.17
N SER A 117 46.64 13.01 -7.23
CA SER A 117 47.91 13.74 -7.32
C SER A 117 48.52 14.04 -5.95
N GLN A 118 47.69 14.43 -4.98
CA GLN A 118 48.12 14.91 -3.66
C GLN A 118 47.87 13.90 -2.54
N GLY A 119 47.02 12.89 -2.76
CA GLY A 119 46.60 11.96 -1.70
C GLY A 119 45.57 12.55 -0.73
N GLU A 120 45.16 13.80 -0.93
CA GLU A 120 44.18 14.49 -0.11
C GLU A 120 43.31 15.43 -0.95
N TYR A 121 42.11 15.72 -0.46
CA TYR A 121 41.22 16.71 -1.06
C TYR A 121 40.34 17.31 0.01
N VAL A 122 40.35 18.64 0.13
CA VAL A 122 39.50 19.39 1.05
C VAL A 122 38.38 20.04 0.23
N PRO A 123 37.12 19.56 0.36
CA PRO A 123 36.00 20.16 -0.35
C PRO A 123 35.75 21.60 0.14
N ASP A 124 35.47 22.51 -0.79
CA ASP A 124 35.07 23.88 -0.44
C ASP A 124 33.60 23.96 0.03
N ASP A 125 33.17 25.15 0.47
CA ASP A 125 31.82 25.36 0.96
C ASP A 125 30.72 25.16 -0.10
N SER A 126 31.05 25.28 -1.39
CA SER A 126 30.15 25.03 -2.51
C SER A 126 30.10 23.58 -2.98
N ALA A 127 31.00 22.73 -2.49
CA ALA A 127 31.05 21.31 -2.84
C ALA A 127 29.78 20.58 -2.41
N ASP A 128 29.25 19.77 -3.33
CA ASP A 128 28.06 18.98 -3.10
C ASP A 128 28.31 17.84 -2.08
N GLU A 129 27.21 17.24 -1.61
CA GLU A 129 27.27 16.15 -0.64
C GLU A 129 28.02 14.92 -1.20
N SER A 130 27.97 14.68 -2.51
CA SER A 130 28.69 13.58 -3.16
C SER A 130 30.20 13.73 -3.04
N THR A 131 30.71 14.91 -3.34
CA THR A 131 32.13 15.24 -3.35
C THR A 131 32.70 15.20 -1.93
N ARG A 132 31.96 15.76 -0.96
CA ARG A 132 32.33 15.69 0.45
C ARG A 132 32.44 14.24 0.94
N ASN A 133 31.44 13.42 0.62
CA ASN A 133 31.46 12.00 0.97
C ASN A 133 32.63 11.27 0.31
N MET A 134 32.96 11.54 -0.95
CA MET A 134 34.11 10.90 -1.62
C MET A 134 35.43 11.18 -0.89
N ALA A 135 35.67 12.43 -0.50
CA ALA A 135 36.84 12.83 0.25
C ALA A 135 36.92 12.13 1.62
N GLU A 136 35.81 12.11 2.38
CA GLU A 136 35.74 11.39 3.66
C GLU A 136 35.98 9.89 3.49
N ARG A 137 35.40 9.27 2.45
CA ARG A 137 35.54 7.83 2.22
C ARG A 137 36.95 7.43 1.82
N TYR A 138 37.65 8.29 1.10
CA TYR A 138 39.07 8.06 0.82
C TYR A 138 39.89 7.98 2.12
N GLN A 139 39.61 8.86 3.10
CA GLN A 139 40.26 8.80 4.41
C GLN A 139 39.87 7.55 5.22
N ASP A 140 38.63 7.07 5.08
CA ASP A 140 38.22 5.82 5.72
C ASP A 140 38.94 4.60 5.14
N ILE A 141 39.23 4.60 3.83
CA ILE A 141 40.03 3.53 3.19
C ILE A 141 41.40 3.46 3.86
N ASP A 142 42.08 4.60 4.01
CA ASP A 142 43.40 4.64 4.64
C ASP A 142 43.39 4.09 6.08
N LYS A 143 42.40 4.51 6.89
CA LYS A 143 42.24 4.04 8.27
C LYS A 143 41.89 2.56 8.39
N ALA A 144 41.26 1.99 7.36
CA ALA A 144 40.73 0.62 7.40
C ALA A 144 41.61 -0.38 6.64
N PHE A 145 42.58 0.08 5.85
CA PHE A 145 43.43 -0.79 5.05
C PHE A 145 44.35 -1.65 5.93
N PRO A 146 44.41 -2.99 5.74
CA PRO A 146 45.22 -3.86 6.58
C PRO A 146 46.72 -3.54 6.49
N GLU A 147 47.39 -3.39 7.63
CA GLU A 147 48.84 -3.16 7.70
C GLU A 147 49.63 -4.33 7.11
N GLU A 148 49.08 -5.55 7.20
CA GLU A 148 49.68 -6.75 6.62
C GLU A 148 49.75 -6.72 5.09
N LEU A 149 49.01 -5.82 4.44
CA LEU A 149 49.05 -5.61 2.98
C LEU A 149 49.99 -4.46 2.58
N LYS A 150 50.57 -3.73 3.54
CA LYS A 150 51.51 -2.61 3.28
C LYS A 150 52.98 -3.08 3.22
N ASN A 151 53.22 -4.34 2.86
CA ASN A 151 54.54 -4.99 2.88
C ASN A 151 54.71 -5.93 1.67
N ASP A 152 55.50 -6.99 1.78
CA ASP A 152 55.76 -7.97 0.72
C ASP A 152 54.51 -8.60 0.07
N ALA A 153 53.35 -8.57 0.74
CA ALA A 153 52.08 -9.05 0.17
C ALA A 153 51.46 -8.08 -0.85
N PHE A 154 51.87 -6.80 -0.87
CA PHE A 154 51.26 -5.75 -1.68
C PHE A 154 51.21 -6.08 -3.18
N PRO A 155 52.32 -6.51 -3.83
CA PRO A 155 52.29 -6.83 -5.25
C PRO A 155 51.30 -7.95 -5.58
N PHE A 156 51.28 -9.00 -4.76
CA PHE A 156 50.37 -10.14 -4.92
C PHE A 156 48.90 -9.73 -4.78
N PHE A 157 48.60 -8.80 -3.86
CA PHE A 157 47.27 -8.23 -3.71
C PHE A 157 46.83 -7.44 -4.95
N ILE A 158 47.74 -6.69 -5.59
CA ILE A 158 47.45 -5.96 -6.84
C ILE A 158 47.16 -6.93 -7.99
N ASP A 159 47.92 -8.02 -8.12
CA ASP A 159 47.64 -9.05 -9.13
C ASP A 159 46.28 -9.71 -8.88
N TRP A 160 46.01 -10.11 -7.64
CA TRP A 160 44.72 -10.70 -7.27
C TRP A 160 43.55 -9.74 -7.53
N LEU A 161 43.70 -8.45 -7.21
CA LEU A 161 42.70 -7.42 -7.50
C LEU A 161 42.47 -7.25 -9.01
N ARG A 162 43.51 -7.41 -9.84
CA ARG A 162 43.42 -7.27 -11.29
C ARG A 162 42.81 -8.51 -11.96
N TYR A 163 43.18 -9.70 -11.53
CA TYR A 163 42.88 -10.95 -12.24
C TYR A 163 41.77 -11.78 -11.60
N ASN A 164 41.57 -11.69 -10.28
CA ASN A 164 40.65 -12.55 -9.54
C ASN A 164 39.41 -11.79 -9.02
N VAL A 165 39.38 -10.45 -9.08
CA VAL A 165 38.17 -9.68 -8.75
C VAL A 165 37.27 -9.53 -9.99
N ILE A 166 36.08 -10.13 -9.92
CA ILE A 166 35.17 -10.25 -11.06
C ILE A 166 33.96 -9.32 -10.88
N MET A 167 33.65 -8.57 -11.94
CA MET A 167 32.41 -7.81 -12.11
C MET A 167 31.65 -8.30 -13.34
N VAL A 168 30.31 -8.29 -13.27
CA VAL A 168 29.46 -8.69 -14.40
C VAL A 168 28.87 -7.44 -15.05
N GLU A 169 29.21 -7.19 -16.31
CA GLU A 169 28.57 -6.15 -17.12
C GLU A 169 27.23 -6.65 -17.65
N ILE A 170 26.16 -5.91 -17.38
CA ILE A 170 24.84 -6.15 -17.97
C ILE A 170 24.52 -5.00 -18.93
N ILE A 171 24.44 -5.33 -20.23
CA ILE A 171 24.15 -4.35 -21.27
C ILE A 171 22.65 -4.33 -21.54
N ALA A 172 22.04 -3.16 -21.34
CA ALA A 172 20.67 -2.91 -21.69
C ALA A 172 20.58 -2.15 -23.03
N TYR A 173 19.87 -2.77 -23.98
CA TYR A 173 19.66 -2.24 -25.33
C TYR A 173 18.46 -1.27 -25.45
N SER A 174 17.70 -1.08 -24.36
CA SER A 174 16.63 -0.09 -24.27
C SER A 174 16.51 0.43 -22.84
N ASP A 175 16.01 1.65 -22.67
CA ASP A 175 15.79 2.24 -21.35
C ASP A 175 14.77 1.43 -20.52
N GLU A 176 13.80 0.78 -21.16
CA GLU A 176 12.82 -0.08 -20.48
C GLU A 176 13.46 -1.38 -19.96
N ASN A 177 14.37 -1.99 -20.72
CA ASN A 177 15.09 -3.20 -20.29
C ASN A 177 16.10 -2.88 -19.20
N ALA A 178 16.85 -1.80 -19.37
CA ALA A 178 17.74 -1.21 -18.38
C ALA A 178 17.05 -1.03 -17.03
N TYR A 179 15.88 -0.41 -17.07
CA TYR A 179 15.09 -0.11 -15.90
C TYR A 179 14.50 -1.37 -15.25
N THR A 180 14.03 -2.33 -16.04
CA THR A 180 13.54 -3.63 -15.51
C THR A 180 14.66 -4.43 -14.82
N ILE A 181 15.85 -4.44 -15.43
CA ILE A 181 17.04 -5.08 -14.84
C ILE A 181 17.43 -4.36 -13.55
N PHE A 182 17.39 -3.03 -13.54
CA PHE A 182 17.61 -2.23 -12.34
C PHE A 182 16.61 -2.59 -11.23
N GLU A 183 15.30 -2.57 -11.50
CA GLU A 183 14.25 -2.90 -10.51
C GLU A 183 14.42 -4.31 -9.93
N THR A 184 14.69 -5.30 -10.77
CA THR A 184 14.84 -6.70 -10.33
C THR A 184 16.14 -6.97 -9.57
N MET A 185 17.20 -6.20 -9.84
CA MET A 185 18.50 -6.34 -9.17
C MET A 185 18.54 -5.58 -7.83
N ASN A 186 17.73 -4.54 -7.69
CA ASN A 186 17.63 -3.69 -6.51
C ASN A 186 16.76 -4.26 -5.37
N ASP A 187 16.12 -5.41 -5.54
CA ASP A 187 15.35 -6.09 -4.48
C ASP A 187 16.20 -6.54 -3.26
N ARG A 188 17.47 -6.14 -3.17
CA ARG A 188 18.45 -6.50 -2.13
C ARG A 188 19.12 -5.30 -1.41
N GLY A 189 18.73 -4.05 -1.71
CA GLY A 189 19.24 -2.80 -1.08
C GLY A 189 18.14 -1.73 -0.87
N LEU A 190 18.41 -0.65 -0.10
CA LEU A 190 17.43 0.42 0.15
C LEU A 190 17.29 1.33 -1.08
N ASN A 191 16.20 1.13 -1.83
CA ASN A 191 15.89 1.78 -3.10
C ASN A 191 15.23 3.16 -2.96
N LEU A 192 15.41 4.01 -3.98
CA LEU A 192 14.50 5.12 -4.25
C LEU A 192 13.11 4.56 -4.56
N THR A 193 12.08 5.04 -3.86
CA THR A 193 10.72 4.58 -4.11
C THR A 193 10.16 5.19 -5.41
N PRO A 194 9.16 4.57 -6.06
CA PRO A 194 8.44 5.18 -7.17
C PRO A 194 7.90 6.59 -6.89
N SER A 195 7.52 6.88 -5.65
CA SER A 195 7.10 8.22 -5.21
C SER A 195 8.25 9.22 -5.25
N GLU A 196 9.46 8.84 -4.80
CA GLU A 196 10.66 9.67 -4.84
C GLU A 196 11.15 9.91 -6.28
N MET A 197 11.03 8.89 -7.15
CA MET A 197 11.34 9.05 -8.59
C MET A 197 10.38 10.03 -9.28
N LEU A 198 9.09 9.98 -8.96
CA LEU A 198 8.11 10.94 -9.47
C LEU A 198 8.40 12.35 -8.99
N GLU A 199 8.74 12.52 -7.70
CA GLU A 199 9.15 13.80 -7.12
C GLU A 199 10.32 14.42 -7.89
N GLY A 200 11.40 13.66 -8.05
CA GLY A 200 12.61 14.15 -8.72
C GLY A 200 12.35 14.59 -10.16
N PHE A 201 11.50 13.86 -10.88
CA PHE A 201 11.07 14.21 -12.23
C PHE A 201 10.23 15.50 -12.25
N VAL A 202 9.17 15.57 -11.44
CA VAL A 202 8.26 16.72 -11.41
C VAL A 202 9.00 17.99 -11.00
N LEU A 203 9.81 17.94 -9.93
CA LEU A 203 10.55 19.10 -9.44
C LEU A 203 11.67 19.55 -10.40
N SER A 204 12.20 18.66 -11.25
CA SER A 204 13.21 19.02 -12.25
C SER A 204 12.67 19.92 -13.37
N ARG A 205 11.35 20.01 -13.52
CA ARG A 205 10.68 20.80 -14.56
C ARG A 205 10.26 22.20 -14.10
N PHE A 206 10.57 22.58 -12.86
CA PHE A 206 10.24 23.91 -12.33
C PHE A 206 11.30 24.92 -12.76
N ASP A 207 10.87 26.04 -13.36
CA ASP A 207 11.76 27.12 -13.77
C ASP A 207 12.22 27.98 -12.58
N SER A 208 11.33 28.21 -11.61
CA SER A 208 11.63 29.03 -10.44
C SER A 208 12.19 28.21 -9.28
N THR A 209 13.41 28.52 -8.85
CA THR A 209 14.07 27.89 -7.69
C THR A 209 13.25 28.02 -6.41
N GLU A 210 12.65 29.19 -6.15
CA GLU A 210 11.84 29.42 -4.95
C GLU A 210 10.56 28.59 -4.95
N LYS A 211 9.85 28.55 -6.09
CA LYS A 211 8.64 27.73 -6.22
C LYS A 211 8.96 26.23 -6.14
N ARG A 212 10.07 25.80 -6.74
CA ARG A 212 10.59 24.43 -6.64
C ARG A 212 10.87 24.05 -5.18
N LYS A 213 11.48 24.95 -4.40
CA LYS A 213 11.75 24.74 -2.97
C LYS A 213 10.46 24.62 -2.16
N GLN A 214 9.46 25.47 -2.42
CA GLN A 214 8.14 25.39 -1.77
C GLN A 214 7.43 24.06 -2.10
N ALA A 215 7.43 23.67 -3.37
CA ALA A 215 6.85 22.40 -3.84
C ALA A 215 7.55 21.19 -3.19
N ASN A 216 8.89 21.18 -3.13
CA ASN A 216 9.68 20.14 -2.47
C ASN A 216 9.35 20.02 -0.98
N ASN A 217 9.28 21.15 -0.26
CA ASN A 217 8.93 21.14 1.16
C ASN A 217 7.53 20.56 1.40
N PHE A 218 6.55 20.95 0.58
CA PHE A 218 5.20 20.37 0.64
C PHE A 218 5.22 18.87 0.34
N TRP A 219 5.93 18.45 -0.71
CA TRP A 219 6.02 17.04 -1.09
C TRP A 219 6.60 16.19 0.04
N LYS A 220 7.71 16.63 0.63
CA LYS A 220 8.35 15.95 1.77
C LYS A 220 7.42 15.82 2.97
N GLN A 221 6.72 16.90 3.32
CA GLN A 221 5.74 16.86 4.40
C GLN A 221 4.61 15.84 4.08
N ALA A 222 4.10 15.87 2.85
CA ALA A 222 3.06 14.94 2.41
C ALA A 222 3.52 13.47 2.49
N MET A 223 4.76 13.18 2.07
CA MET A 223 5.33 11.83 2.16
C MET A 223 5.50 11.39 3.61
N LEU A 224 5.97 12.27 4.51
CA LEU A 224 6.11 11.96 5.93
C LEU A 224 4.76 11.65 6.58
N GLU A 225 3.74 12.46 6.31
CA GLU A 225 2.39 12.27 6.83
C GLU A 225 1.77 10.96 6.31
N LEU A 226 1.90 10.63 5.01
CA LEU A 226 1.43 9.35 4.45
C LEU A 226 2.17 8.16 5.09
N LYS A 227 3.50 8.22 5.17
CA LYS A 227 4.32 7.14 5.77
C LYS A 227 4.02 6.91 7.26
N ALA A 228 3.40 7.88 7.95
CA ALA A 228 2.92 7.71 9.32
C ALA A 228 1.66 6.80 9.42
N TYR A 229 0.92 6.61 8.33
CA TYR A 229 -0.19 5.64 8.28
C TYR A 229 0.30 4.22 8.03
N ASP A 230 1.15 4.03 7.02
CA ASP A 230 1.80 2.77 6.66
C ASP A 230 3.07 3.08 5.85
N LYS A 231 4.10 2.23 5.95
CA LYS A 231 5.42 2.47 5.33
C LYS A 231 5.37 2.69 3.81
N ASP A 232 4.38 2.10 3.13
CA ASP A 232 4.22 2.15 1.67
C ASP A 232 3.00 3.00 1.23
N GLU A 233 2.42 3.77 2.16
CA GLU A 233 1.16 4.50 1.91
C GLU A 233 1.33 5.64 0.89
N ASP A 234 2.53 6.21 0.78
CA ASP A 234 2.89 7.19 -0.23
C ASP A 234 2.77 6.62 -1.65
N GLN A 235 3.23 5.37 -1.85
CA GLN A 235 3.07 4.67 -3.11
C GLN A 235 1.60 4.38 -3.41
N ARG A 236 0.84 3.90 -2.41
CA ARG A 236 -0.61 3.62 -2.56
C ARG A 236 -1.40 4.88 -2.88
N PHE A 237 -1.03 6.02 -2.31
CA PHE A 237 -1.64 7.31 -2.62
C PHE A 237 -1.51 7.64 -4.11
N PHE A 238 -0.29 7.67 -4.65
CA PHE A 238 -0.08 7.99 -6.07
C PHE A 238 -0.72 6.94 -6.99
N GLN A 239 -0.61 5.65 -6.66
CA GLN A 239 -1.28 4.59 -7.41
C GLN A 239 -2.80 4.81 -7.46
N SER A 240 -3.41 5.15 -6.33
CA SER A 240 -4.86 5.31 -6.21
C SER A 240 -5.34 6.57 -6.93
N TRP A 241 -4.69 7.70 -6.68
CA TRP A 241 -5.02 8.97 -7.30
C TRP A 241 -4.84 8.93 -8.82
N LEU A 242 -3.69 8.44 -9.31
CA LEU A 242 -3.42 8.40 -10.74
C LEU A 242 -4.36 7.43 -11.47
N ARG A 243 -4.72 6.30 -10.84
CA ARG A 243 -5.77 5.40 -11.37
C ARG A 243 -7.13 6.06 -11.43
N ALA A 244 -7.51 6.78 -10.38
CA ALA A 244 -8.78 7.47 -10.30
C ALA A 244 -8.97 8.47 -11.43
N ARG A 245 -7.90 9.20 -11.78
CA ARG A 245 -7.96 10.33 -12.72
C ARG A 245 -7.57 10.02 -14.15
N TYR A 246 -6.60 9.11 -14.36
CA TYR A 246 -5.93 9.02 -15.66
C TYR A 246 -5.90 7.62 -16.27
N ALA A 247 -6.31 6.57 -15.55
CA ALA A 247 -6.34 5.23 -16.14
C ALA A 247 -7.46 5.11 -17.19
N GLU A 248 -7.09 4.98 -18.46
CA GLU A 248 -8.04 4.87 -19.59
C GLU A 248 -8.15 3.47 -20.17
N SER A 249 -7.13 2.64 -19.99
CA SER A 249 -7.08 1.23 -20.40
C SER A 249 -6.76 0.28 -19.23
N ILE A 250 -7.19 -0.98 -19.37
CA ILE A 250 -6.86 -2.07 -18.46
C ILE A 250 -6.43 -3.28 -19.31
N ARG A 251 -5.49 -4.07 -18.79
CA ARG A 251 -4.99 -5.27 -19.45
C ARG A 251 -6.16 -6.19 -19.81
N PRO A 252 -6.27 -6.69 -21.06
CA PRO A 252 -7.25 -7.70 -21.41
C PRO A 252 -7.05 -9.01 -20.63
N GLY A 253 -8.13 -9.75 -20.37
CA GLY A 253 -8.10 -10.97 -19.55
C GLY A 253 -7.47 -12.17 -20.24
N LYS A 254 -6.90 -11.99 -21.43
CA LYS A 254 -6.28 -13.06 -22.22
C LYS A 254 -4.85 -13.30 -21.72
N ALA A 255 -4.46 -14.56 -21.66
CA ALA A 255 -3.08 -14.94 -21.33
C ALA A 255 -2.09 -14.26 -22.31
N GLY A 256 -0.98 -13.77 -21.79
CA GLY A 256 0.03 -13.06 -22.58
C GLY A 256 -0.29 -11.61 -22.95
N SER A 257 -1.46 -11.06 -22.59
CA SER A 257 -1.76 -9.65 -22.82
C SER A 257 -0.79 -8.72 -22.08
N LYS A 258 -0.44 -7.59 -22.69
CA LYS A 258 0.44 -6.58 -22.11
C LYS A 258 -0.30 -5.79 -21.02
N ASN A 259 0.46 -5.29 -20.05
CA ASN A 259 -0.05 -4.38 -19.04
C ASN A 259 -0.42 -3.05 -19.69
N GLU A 260 -1.55 -2.48 -19.28
CA GLU A 260 -2.09 -1.22 -19.78
C GLU A 260 -2.09 -0.16 -18.67
N ASP A 261 -2.80 0.97 -18.84
CA ASP A 261 -2.73 2.10 -17.90
C ASP A 261 -2.98 1.67 -16.44
N PHE A 262 -4.03 0.89 -16.16
CA PHE A 262 -4.38 0.49 -14.80
C PHE A 262 -3.29 -0.36 -14.11
N GLU A 263 -2.69 -1.32 -14.82
CA GLU A 263 -1.58 -2.13 -14.31
C GLU A 263 -0.29 -1.33 -14.23
N LYS A 264 0.06 -0.54 -15.25
CA LYS A 264 1.27 0.27 -15.32
C LYS A 264 1.30 1.32 -14.21
N ILE A 265 0.19 2.00 -13.93
CA ILE A 265 0.09 2.93 -12.78
C ILE A 265 0.24 2.16 -11.47
N GLY A 266 -0.30 0.96 -11.38
CA GLY A 266 -0.20 0.12 -10.19
C GLY A 266 1.21 -0.27 -9.78
N THR A 267 2.13 -0.39 -10.74
CA THR A 267 3.49 -0.88 -10.49
C THR A 267 4.55 0.20 -10.73
N ARG A 268 4.39 1.03 -11.76
CA ARG A 268 5.38 1.98 -12.27
C ARG A 268 4.78 3.33 -12.63
N PHE A 269 4.00 3.92 -11.72
CA PHE A 269 3.29 5.18 -11.97
C PHE A 269 4.20 6.36 -12.36
N HIS A 270 5.41 6.45 -11.79
CA HIS A 270 6.35 7.54 -12.11
C HIS A 270 6.74 7.52 -13.60
N SER A 271 7.05 6.33 -14.12
CA SER A 271 7.35 6.11 -15.53
C SER A 271 6.12 6.36 -16.39
N TRP A 272 4.96 5.86 -15.94
CA TRP A 272 3.70 6.11 -16.65
C TRP A 272 3.39 7.61 -16.80
N VAL A 273 3.56 8.42 -15.74
CA VAL A 273 3.37 9.88 -15.81
C VAL A 273 4.33 10.51 -16.81
N ARG A 274 5.63 10.17 -16.75
CA ARG A 274 6.64 10.67 -17.68
C ARG A 274 6.30 10.35 -19.14
N ASP A 275 5.80 9.15 -19.40
CA ASP A 275 5.48 8.69 -20.75
C ASP A 275 4.10 9.19 -21.23
N ASN A 276 3.28 9.79 -20.35
CA ASN A 276 1.90 10.21 -20.63
C ASN A 276 1.61 11.65 -20.16
N LEU A 277 2.57 12.57 -20.30
CA LEU A 277 2.43 13.97 -19.84
C LEU A 277 1.14 14.63 -20.31
N SER A 278 0.80 14.48 -21.60
CA SER A 278 -0.43 15.05 -22.17
C SER A 278 -1.71 14.50 -21.53
N LYS A 279 -1.74 13.21 -21.13
CA LYS A 279 -2.90 12.64 -20.41
C LYS A 279 -3.06 13.22 -19.01
N VAL A 280 -1.95 13.60 -18.38
CA VAL A 280 -1.94 14.21 -17.04
C VAL A 280 -2.23 15.72 -17.10
N GLY A 281 -2.11 16.33 -18.29
CA GLY A 281 -2.21 17.77 -18.49
C GLY A 281 -0.90 18.50 -18.22
N LEU A 282 0.24 17.79 -18.36
CA LEU A 282 1.59 18.33 -18.20
C LEU A 282 2.21 18.62 -19.57
N ASP A 283 2.92 19.74 -19.65
CA ASP A 283 3.67 20.17 -20.83
C ASP A 283 5.16 20.17 -20.51
N ALA A 284 5.94 19.36 -21.24
CA ALA A 284 7.37 19.19 -21.02
C ALA A 284 8.18 20.49 -21.20
N ASP A 285 7.64 21.44 -21.96
CA ASP A 285 8.27 22.72 -22.32
C ASP A 285 7.78 23.88 -21.42
N SER A 286 6.82 23.63 -20.52
CA SER A 286 6.26 24.65 -19.61
C SER A 286 6.27 24.19 -18.15
N GLY A 287 7.15 24.81 -17.34
CA GLY A 287 7.22 24.55 -15.91
C GLY A 287 5.96 24.93 -15.13
N ASP A 288 5.15 25.87 -15.65
CA ASP A 288 3.89 26.29 -15.04
C ASP A 288 2.87 25.13 -14.91
N SER A 289 2.86 24.22 -15.89
CA SER A 289 1.96 23.04 -15.85
C SER A 289 2.31 22.09 -14.69
N PHE A 290 3.61 21.88 -14.44
CA PHE A 290 4.12 21.07 -13.32
C PHE A 290 3.89 21.76 -11.98
N GLU A 291 4.02 23.09 -11.93
CA GLU A 291 3.68 23.87 -10.74
C GLU A 291 2.20 23.71 -10.39
N GLN A 292 1.29 23.90 -11.36
CA GLN A 292 -0.15 23.75 -11.14
C GLN A 292 -0.53 22.34 -10.71
N PHE A 293 0.10 21.32 -11.29
CA PHE A 293 -0.08 19.93 -10.90
C PHE A 293 0.22 19.69 -9.41
N VAL A 294 1.30 20.28 -8.88
CA VAL A 294 1.66 20.14 -7.45
C VAL A 294 0.77 20.99 -6.56
N GLN A 295 0.59 22.28 -6.91
CA GLN A 295 -0.10 23.26 -6.07
C GLN A 295 -1.60 23.02 -5.96
N HIS A 296 -2.23 22.52 -7.03
CA HIS A 296 -3.68 22.32 -7.09
C HIS A 296 -4.06 20.85 -7.02
N GLU A 297 -3.70 20.06 -8.04
CA GLU A 297 -4.20 18.68 -8.17
C GLU A 297 -3.63 17.78 -7.08
N PHE A 298 -2.30 17.68 -6.93
CA PHE A 298 -1.68 16.84 -5.90
C PHE A 298 -2.17 17.25 -4.51
N ARG A 299 -2.12 18.54 -4.18
CA ARG A 299 -2.58 19.03 -2.87
C ARG A 299 -4.05 18.73 -2.59
N PHE A 300 -4.93 18.81 -3.59
CA PHE A 300 -6.35 18.48 -3.43
C PHE A 300 -6.55 16.99 -3.13
N TYR A 301 -6.02 16.11 -4.00
CA TYR A 301 -6.21 14.67 -3.85
C TYR A 301 -5.50 14.12 -2.61
N TYR A 302 -4.34 14.68 -2.25
CA TYR A 302 -3.65 14.39 -1.00
C TYR A 302 -4.55 14.62 0.23
N LYS A 303 -5.18 15.79 0.32
CA LYS A 303 -6.09 16.12 1.44
C LYS A 303 -7.32 15.22 1.45
N ALA A 304 -7.91 14.96 0.28
CA ALA A 304 -9.05 14.04 0.18
C ALA A 304 -8.66 12.62 0.62
N TYR A 305 -7.48 12.15 0.23
CA TYR A 305 -6.96 10.84 0.62
C TYR A 305 -6.72 10.71 2.12
N LEU A 306 -6.06 11.70 2.75
CA LEU A 306 -5.88 11.68 4.20
C LEU A 306 -7.21 11.59 4.95
N ARG A 307 -8.23 12.33 4.49
CA ARG A 307 -9.56 12.29 5.08
C ARG A 307 -10.21 10.89 4.96
N ILE A 308 -9.96 10.18 3.87
CA ILE A 308 -10.38 8.78 3.71
C ILE A 308 -9.65 7.91 4.75
N LEU A 309 -8.33 8.01 4.87
CA LEU A 309 -7.54 7.22 5.82
C LEU A 309 -7.97 7.47 7.28
N ASP A 310 -8.27 8.72 7.65
CA ASP A 310 -8.79 9.07 8.97
C ASP A 310 -10.15 8.40 9.24
N ALA A 311 -11.04 8.41 8.24
CA ALA A 311 -12.36 7.79 8.32
C ALA A 311 -12.31 6.25 8.25
N GLU A 312 -11.26 5.66 7.67
CA GLU A 312 -10.99 4.22 7.79
C GLU A 312 -10.57 3.85 9.22
N LYS A 313 -9.87 4.72 9.94
CA LYS A 313 -9.44 4.44 11.33
C LYS A 313 -10.53 4.72 12.35
N THR A 314 -11.28 5.81 12.17
CA THR A 314 -12.24 6.34 13.15
C THR A 314 -13.59 6.66 12.52
N LEU A 315 -14.67 6.52 13.29
CA LEU A 315 -16.02 6.80 12.79
C LEU A 315 -16.22 8.33 12.69
N VAL A 316 -15.94 8.88 11.50
CA VAL A 316 -16.05 10.32 11.21
C VAL A 316 -17.46 10.66 10.71
N PRO A 317 -18.16 11.62 11.32
CA PRO A 317 -19.48 12.06 10.84
C PRO A 317 -19.47 12.51 9.37
N GLY A 318 -20.43 12.02 8.59
CA GLY A 318 -20.53 12.24 7.15
C GLY A 318 -19.61 11.37 6.29
N LEU A 319 -18.85 10.46 6.89
CA LEU A 319 -17.96 9.49 6.23
C LEU A 319 -18.07 8.08 6.85
N GLU A 320 -19.20 7.79 7.49
CA GLU A 320 -19.44 6.56 8.23
C GLU A 320 -19.27 5.31 7.35
N HIS A 321 -19.68 5.39 6.08
CA HIS A 321 -19.57 4.25 5.17
C HIS A 321 -18.10 3.91 4.86
N VAL A 322 -17.19 4.89 4.88
CA VAL A 322 -15.74 4.63 4.75
C VAL A 322 -15.26 3.76 5.91
N PHE A 323 -15.71 4.06 7.13
CA PHE A 323 -15.41 3.26 8.30
C PHE A 323 -15.97 1.84 8.16
N TYR A 324 -17.20 1.67 7.68
CA TYR A 324 -17.79 0.34 7.52
C TYR A 324 -17.08 -0.52 6.48
N ILE A 325 -16.76 0.02 5.30
CA ILE A 325 -16.09 -0.74 4.24
C ILE A 325 -14.64 -1.11 4.59
N SER A 326 -13.98 -0.36 5.46
CA SER A 326 -12.65 -0.77 5.98
C SER A 326 -12.72 -2.05 6.85
N ARG A 327 -13.89 -2.35 7.46
CA ARG A 327 -14.12 -3.59 8.23
C ARG A 327 -14.60 -4.73 7.34
N TRP A 328 -15.50 -4.44 6.40
CA TRP A 328 -16.04 -5.38 5.43
C TRP A 328 -16.32 -4.66 4.09
N GLY A 329 -15.38 -4.77 3.15
CA GLY A 329 -15.40 -4.07 1.88
C GLY A 329 -14.57 -4.77 0.81
N ILE A 330 -14.29 -4.05 -0.27
CA ILE A 330 -13.39 -4.50 -1.35
C ILE A 330 -11.94 -4.09 -1.06
N ALA A 331 -10.98 -4.63 -1.82
CA ALA A 331 -9.57 -4.33 -1.63
C ALA A 331 -9.27 -2.81 -1.80
N PRO A 332 -8.37 -2.22 -0.98
CA PRO A 332 -7.98 -0.81 -1.07
C PRO A 332 -7.54 -0.36 -2.47
N THR A 333 -6.87 -1.25 -3.22
CA THR A 333 -6.44 -1.00 -4.60
C THR A 333 -7.59 -0.74 -5.58
N LEU A 334 -8.84 -1.02 -5.18
CA LEU A 334 -10.06 -0.76 -5.93
C LEU A 334 -10.94 0.30 -5.26
N SER A 335 -11.12 0.24 -3.94
CA SER A 335 -11.97 1.20 -3.22
C SER A 335 -11.42 2.62 -3.21
N LEU A 336 -10.11 2.79 -3.00
CA LEU A 336 -9.48 4.12 -2.96
C LEU A 336 -9.58 4.84 -4.32
N PRO A 337 -9.24 4.22 -5.47
CA PRO A 337 -9.49 4.84 -6.77
C PRO A 337 -10.94 5.22 -7.00
N LEU A 338 -11.91 4.39 -6.58
CA LEU A 338 -13.34 4.70 -6.74
C LEU A 338 -13.74 5.95 -5.95
N MET A 339 -13.37 6.02 -4.67
CA MET A 339 -13.71 7.17 -3.82
C MET A 339 -13.07 8.48 -4.32
N LEU A 340 -11.85 8.41 -4.87
CA LEU A 340 -11.17 9.57 -5.45
C LEU A 340 -11.71 9.95 -6.84
N ALA A 341 -12.16 9.00 -7.65
CA ALA A 341 -12.54 9.24 -9.04
C ALA A 341 -13.72 10.21 -9.17
N ALA A 342 -14.69 10.13 -8.26
CA ALA A 342 -15.87 10.98 -8.25
C ALA A 342 -15.59 12.48 -7.96
N LEU A 343 -14.38 12.80 -7.48
CA LEU A 343 -14.05 14.15 -7.03
C LEU A 343 -13.64 15.08 -8.18
N ASN A 344 -13.89 16.37 -8.00
CA ASN A 344 -13.35 17.47 -8.79
C ASN A 344 -12.55 18.41 -7.88
N SER A 345 -11.42 18.93 -8.36
CA SER A 345 -10.53 19.78 -7.55
C SER A 345 -11.15 21.11 -7.08
N HIS A 346 -12.29 21.49 -7.65
CA HIS A 346 -13.10 22.65 -7.24
C HIS A 346 -14.26 22.31 -6.30
N ASP A 347 -14.45 21.03 -5.94
CA ASP A 347 -15.49 20.63 -4.99
C ASP A 347 -15.22 21.25 -3.60
N SER A 348 -16.27 21.71 -2.92
CA SER A 348 -16.18 22.15 -1.54
C SER A 348 -15.87 20.98 -0.59
N HIS A 349 -15.37 21.27 0.61
CA HIS A 349 -15.11 20.25 1.62
C HIS A 349 -16.33 19.40 1.97
N THR A 350 -17.54 19.98 1.92
CA THR A 350 -18.80 19.27 2.15
C THR A 350 -19.15 18.35 0.99
N THR A 351 -19.05 18.84 -0.26
CA THR A 351 -19.30 18.03 -1.46
C THR A 351 -18.32 16.86 -1.57
N VAL A 352 -17.03 17.07 -1.27
CA VAL A 352 -16.02 16.00 -1.23
C VAL A 352 -16.44 14.91 -0.25
N ALA A 353 -16.89 15.28 0.96
CA ALA A 353 -17.35 14.33 1.97
C ALA A 353 -18.52 13.49 1.46
N LEU A 354 -19.55 14.17 0.93
CA LEU A 354 -20.77 13.53 0.44
C LEU A 354 -20.48 12.57 -0.70
N LYS A 355 -19.62 12.95 -1.65
CA LYS A 355 -19.22 12.08 -2.76
C LYS A 355 -18.45 10.85 -2.28
N ILE A 356 -17.45 11.03 -1.41
CA ILE A 356 -16.70 9.90 -0.81
C ILE A 356 -17.66 8.96 -0.10
N ASN A 357 -18.52 9.49 0.78
CA ASN A 357 -19.47 8.68 1.55
C ASN A 357 -20.48 7.97 0.63
N THR A 358 -20.94 8.61 -0.45
CA THR A 358 -21.85 8.01 -1.43
C THR A 358 -21.19 6.82 -2.15
N VAL A 359 -19.94 6.97 -2.59
CA VAL A 359 -19.18 5.85 -3.20
C VAL A 359 -18.95 4.73 -2.18
N ALA A 360 -18.61 5.08 -0.94
CA ALA A 360 -18.44 4.09 0.12
C ALA A 360 -19.75 3.36 0.47
N ALA A 361 -20.89 4.05 0.48
CA ALA A 361 -22.21 3.47 0.67
C ALA A 361 -22.55 2.48 -0.46
N TYR A 362 -22.25 2.85 -1.72
CA TYR A 362 -22.36 1.93 -2.84
C TYR A 362 -21.52 0.67 -2.64
N ILE A 363 -20.25 0.83 -2.24
CA ILE A 363 -19.34 -0.31 -2.00
C ILE A 363 -19.89 -1.19 -0.87
N GLU A 364 -20.36 -0.62 0.23
CA GLU A 364 -20.94 -1.37 1.36
C GLU A 364 -22.15 -2.18 0.90
N THR A 365 -23.12 -1.54 0.22
CA THR A 365 -24.31 -2.23 -0.30
C THR A 365 -23.92 -3.35 -1.28
N PHE A 366 -22.96 -3.08 -2.17
CA PHE A 366 -22.44 -4.06 -3.13
C PHE A 366 -21.88 -5.31 -2.42
N VAL A 367 -21.00 -5.13 -1.43
CA VAL A 367 -20.38 -6.28 -0.75
C VAL A 367 -21.36 -7.01 0.16
N VAL A 368 -22.29 -6.31 0.82
CA VAL A 368 -23.28 -6.94 1.71
C VAL A 368 -24.25 -7.78 0.88
N ARG A 369 -24.82 -7.24 -0.22
CA ARG A 369 -25.69 -8.00 -1.14
C ARG A 369 -25.00 -9.25 -1.66
N ARG A 370 -23.74 -9.13 -2.10
CA ARG A 370 -22.96 -10.29 -2.56
C ARG A 370 -22.70 -11.30 -1.44
N SER A 371 -22.40 -10.83 -0.23
CA SER A 371 -22.11 -11.70 0.91
C SER A 371 -23.32 -12.52 1.35
N VAL A 372 -24.51 -11.92 1.42
CA VAL A 372 -25.74 -12.66 1.79
C VAL A 372 -26.19 -13.65 0.70
N ASN A 373 -25.73 -13.47 -0.53
CA ASN A 373 -25.95 -14.37 -1.67
C ASN A 373 -24.77 -15.33 -1.92
N PHE A 374 -23.80 -15.42 -1.02
CA PHE A 374 -22.60 -16.28 -1.15
C PHE A 374 -21.79 -16.03 -2.43
N ARG A 375 -21.76 -14.79 -2.92
CA ARG A 375 -21.03 -14.39 -4.12
C ARG A 375 -19.66 -13.82 -3.80
N ASN A 376 -18.65 -14.21 -4.57
CA ASN A 376 -17.28 -13.72 -4.44
C ASN A 376 -17.17 -12.24 -4.87
N PHE A 377 -16.33 -11.48 -4.17
CA PHE A 377 -15.97 -10.09 -4.48
C PHE A 377 -14.47 -9.81 -4.27
N SER A 378 -13.63 -10.85 -4.36
CA SER A 378 -12.17 -10.72 -4.38
C SER A 378 -11.71 -9.74 -5.47
N ALA A 379 -10.59 -9.05 -5.24
CA ALA A 379 -10.06 -8.04 -6.16
C ALA A 379 -9.93 -8.56 -7.61
N ASN A 380 -9.58 -9.83 -7.80
CA ASN A 380 -9.47 -10.45 -9.12
C ASN A 380 -10.85 -10.63 -9.78
N SER A 381 -11.86 -11.09 -9.02
CA SER A 381 -13.19 -11.38 -9.55
C SER A 381 -13.98 -10.13 -9.97
N ILE A 382 -13.73 -8.98 -9.36
CA ILE A 382 -14.47 -7.73 -9.61
C ILE A 382 -13.63 -6.65 -10.27
N ARG A 383 -12.38 -6.96 -10.68
CA ARG A 383 -11.41 -5.95 -11.16
C ARG A 383 -11.97 -5.13 -12.31
N TYR A 384 -12.48 -5.78 -13.36
CA TYR A 384 -13.04 -5.10 -14.53
C TYR A 384 -14.26 -4.27 -14.19
N THR A 385 -15.15 -4.79 -13.34
CA THR A 385 -16.35 -4.07 -12.90
C THR A 385 -15.97 -2.78 -12.18
N MET A 386 -15.04 -2.85 -11.24
CA MET A 386 -14.60 -1.68 -10.46
C MET A 386 -13.80 -0.69 -11.31
N TYR A 387 -12.96 -1.19 -12.22
CA TYR A 387 -12.23 -0.36 -13.18
C TYR A 387 -13.17 0.40 -14.12
N SER A 388 -14.18 -0.28 -14.70
CA SER A 388 -15.20 0.38 -15.53
C SER A 388 -15.91 1.45 -14.72
N LEU A 389 -16.28 1.13 -13.48
CA LEU A 389 -16.97 2.07 -12.61
C LEU A 389 -16.12 3.31 -12.29
N VAL A 390 -14.80 3.18 -12.06
CA VAL A 390 -13.89 4.32 -11.89
C VAL A 390 -14.00 5.31 -13.06
N LYS A 391 -14.06 4.81 -14.30
CA LYS A 391 -14.21 5.66 -15.49
C LYS A 391 -15.58 6.32 -15.54
N GLU A 392 -16.63 5.55 -15.27
CA GLU A 392 -18.02 6.00 -15.37
C GLU A 392 -18.37 7.09 -14.35
N ILE A 393 -17.79 7.04 -13.14
CA ILE A 393 -18.05 8.02 -12.08
C ILE A 393 -17.11 9.22 -12.10
N ARG A 394 -16.10 9.22 -12.97
CA ARG A 394 -15.02 10.21 -12.91
C ARG A 394 -15.54 11.64 -13.04
N GLY A 395 -15.26 12.47 -12.04
CA GLY A 395 -15.60 13.89 -12.02
C GLY A 395 -17.10 14.21 -12.04
N LYS A 396 -17.98 13.24 -11.78
CA LYS A 396 -19.43 13.48 -11.75
C LYS A 396 -19.81 14.37 -10.58
N ASP A 397 -20.82 15.22 -10.77
CA ASP A 397 -21.44 15.92 -9.65
C ASP A 397 -22.20 14.95 -8.73
N LEU A 398 -22.60 15.42 -7.55
CA LEU A 398 -23.22 14.55 -6.55
C LEU A 398 -24.56 13.94 -7.03
N PRO A 399 -25.51 14.70 -7.61
CA PRO A 399 -26.76 14.12 -8.12
C PRO A 399 -26.55 13.07 -9.22
N GLU A 400 -25.65 13.33 -10.19
CA GLU A 400 -25.35 12.36 -11.24
C GLU A 400 -24.68 11.10 -10.69
N LEU A 401 -23.77 11.27 -9.72
CA LEU A 401 -23.08 10.17 -9.05
C LEU A 401 -24.08 9.26 -8.33
N GLN A 402 -24.98 9.83 -7.52
CA GLN A 402 -26.01 9.09 -6.78
C GLN A 402 -26.92 8.31 -7.74
N ARG A 403 -27.36 8.96 -8.82
CA ARG A 403 -28.20 8.32 -9.84
C ARG A 403 -27.48 7.16 -10.52
N LEU A 404 -26.23 7.35 -10.94
CA LEU A 404 -25.46 6.32 -11.63
C LEU A 404 -25.18 5.13 -10.71
N LEU A 405 -24.74 5.37 -9.48
CA LEU A 405 -24.48 4.30 -8.51
C LEU A 405 -25.77 3.58 -8.10
N GLY A 406 -26.89 4.28 -7.94
CA GLY A 406 -28.21 3.69 -7.73
C GLY A 406 -28.60 2.74 -8.87
N GLN A 407 -28.46 3.19 -10.13
CA GLN A 407 -28.71 2.34 -11.31
C GLN A 407 -27.81 1.09 -11.34
N LYS A 408 -26.56 1.20 -10.87
CA LYS A 408 -25.67 0.04 -10.75
C LYS A 408 -26.13 -0.94 -9.67
N LEU A 409 -26.72 -0.46 -8.56
CA LEU A 409 -27.29 -1.31 -7.51
C LEU A 409 -28.60 -1.97 -7.96
N GLU A 410 -29.48 -1.23 -8.64
CA GLU A 410 -30.73 -1.75 -9.23
C GLU A 410 -30.43 -2.85 -10.27
N GLY A 411 -29.36 -2.69 -11.05
CA GLY A 411 -28.93 -3.68 -12.04
C GLY A 411 -28.23 -4.92 -11.45
N MET A 412 -28.02 -5.00 -10.12
CA MET A 412 -27.42 -6.19 -9.50
C MET A 412 -28.41 -7.34 -9.45
N HIS A 413 -27.97 -8.53 -9.85
CA HIS A 413 -28.74 -9.76 -9.64
C HIS A 413 -28.83 -10.13 -8.15
N GLU A 414 -27.80 -9.81 -7.35
CA GLU A 414 -27.83 -10.09 -5.92
C GLU A 414 -28.70 -9.07 -5.16
N SER A 415 -29.70 -9.56 -4.43
CA SER A 415 -30.62 -8.76 -3.60
C SER A 415 -30.68 -9.28 -2.16
N PHE A 416 -31.43 -8.59 -1.29
CA PHE A 416 -31.62 -9.06 0.09
C PHE A 416 -32.50 -10.31 0.21
N GLU A 417 -33.16 -10.77 -0.87
CA GLU A 417 -33.84 -12.07 -0.91
C GLU A 417 -32.91 -13.25 -0.56
N GLY A 418 -31.61 -13.12 -0.86
CA GLY A 418 -30.60 -14.10 -0.44
C GLY A 418 -30.57 -14.34 1.08
N MET A 419 -31.04 -13.38 1.89
CA MET A 419 -31.14 -13.49 3.34
C MET A 419 -32.00 -14.68 3.77
N LYS A 420 -33.01 -15.07 3.00
CA LYS A 420 -33.90 -16.22 3.30
C LYS A 420 -33.12 -17.53 3.49
N HIS A 421 -32.01 -17.68 2.76
CA HIS A 421 -31.17 -18.88 2.78
C HIS A 421 -29.80 -18.62 3.42
N PHE A 422 -29.54 -17.39 3.84
CA PHE A 422 -28.25 -17.02 4.42
C PHE A 422 -28.05 -17.70 5.78
N ARG A 423 -26.86 -18.27 5.96
CA ARG A 423 -26.47 -18.97 7.17
C ARG A 423 -25.00 -18.76 7.49
N TRP A 424 -24.70 -18.89 8.76
CA TRP A 424 -23.36 -18.92 9.29
C TRP A 424 -22.64 -20.22 8.91
N HIS A 425 -21.36 -20.10 8.57
CA HIS A 425 -20.43 -21.20 8.37
C HIS A 425 -19.00 -20.74 8.70
N GLY A 426 -18.04 -21.67 8.67
CA GLY A 426 -16.67 -21.39 9.13
C GLY A 426 -15.98 -20.19 8.47
N GLN A 427 -16.29 -19.89 7.20
CA GLN A 427 -15.59 -18.85 6.43
C GLN A 427 -16.24 -17.45 6.54
N ASN A 428 -17.51 -17.34 6.96
CA ASN A 428 -18.23 -16.07 6.99
C ASN A 428 -18.44 -15.50 8.41
N ARG A 429 -17.77 -16.07 9.42
CA ARG A 429 -17.80 -15.60 10.83
C ARG A 429 -17.67 -14.09 10.99
N ARG A 430 -16.67 -13.51 10.34
CA ARG A 430 -16.39 -12.06 10.42
C ARG A 430 -17.52 -11.23 9.80
N PHE A 431 -18.12 -11.71 8.72
CA PHE A 431 -19.24 -11.05 8.06
C PHE A 431 -20.52 -11.13 8.91
N VAL A 432 -20.83 -12.29 9.49
CA VAL A 432 -22.01 -12.42 10.38
C VAL A 432 -21.92 -11.46 11.56
N LYS A 433 -20.74 -11.35 12.19
CA LYS A 433 -20.52 -10.36 13.25
C LYS A 433 -20.68 -8.91 12.74
N PHE A 434 -20.16 -8.60 11.55
CA PHE A 434 -20.30 -7.28 10.94
C PHE A 434 -21.78 -6.93 10.71
N LEU A 435 -22.52 -7.84 10.10
CA LEU A 435 -23.91 -7.68 9.75
C LEU A 435 -24.79 -7.48 10.99
N LEU A 436 -24.65 -8.34 12.01
CA LEU A 436 -25.36 -8.19 13.28
C LEU A 436 -25.00 -6.86 13.96
N ALA A 437 -23.72 -6.46 13.99
CA ALA A 437 -23.31 -5.20 14.60
C ALA A 437 -23.90 -3.98 13.88
N ARG A 438 -23.96 -4.00 12.54
CA ARG A 438 -24.59 -2.94 11.73
C ARG A 438 -26.09 -2.85 12.01
N MET A 439 -26.79 -3.99 12.01
CA MET A 439 -28.23 -4.03 12.28
C MET A 439 -28.57 -3.58 13.70
N THR A 440 -27.86 -4.10 14.71
CA THR A 440 -28.08 -3.72 16.11
C THR A 440 -27.87 -2.23 16.31
N ALA A 441 -26.72 -1.70 15.87
CA ALA A 441 -26.41 -0.29 16.04
C ALA A 441 -27.44 0.61 15.33
N TRP A 442 -27.81 0.27 14.10
CA TRP A 442 -28.78 1.05 13.34
C TRP A 442 -30.16 1.05 14.01
N CYS A 443 -30.68 -0.12 14.43
CA CYS A 443 -31.98 -0.19 15.11
C CYS A 443 -32.00 0.64 16.40
N GLU A 444 -30.90 0.61 17.17
CA GLU A 444 -30.79 1.37 18.41
C GLU A 444 -30.67 2.88 18.18
N GLN A 445 -29.91 3.31 17.17
CA GLN A 445 -29.84 4.72 16.76
C GLN A 445 -31.21 5.24 16.33
N GLN A 446 -31.94 4.46 15.53
CA GLN A 446 -33.30 4.80 15.12
C GLN A 446 -34.31 4.80 16.29
N ALA A 447 -34.00 4.08 17.39
CA ALA A 447 -34.73 4.14 18.64
C ALA A 447 -34.22 5.23 19.62
N GLY A 448 -33.31 6.11 19.18
CA GLY A 448 -32.79 7.23 19.97
C GLY A 448 -31.76 6.85 21.03
N MET A 449 -31.11 5.68 20.89
CA MET A 449 -30.03 5.24 21.78
C MET A 449 -28.67 5.70 21.24
N SER A 450 -27.69 5.89 22.14
CA SER A 450 -26.35 6.43 21.81
C SER A 450 -25.31 5.39 21.38
N SER A 451 -25.72 4.12 21.26
CA SER A 451 -24.91 3.02 20.75
C SER A 451 -24.45 3.27 19.32
N SER A 452 -23.29 2.72 18.96
CA SER A 452 -22.74 2.79 17.61
C SER A 452 -22.28 1.42 17.12
N PHE A 453 -21.99 1.31 15.83
CA PHE A 453 -21.38 0.09 15.27
C PHE A 453 -20.08 -0.30 16.00
N VAL A 454 -19.28 0.67 16.45
CA VAL A 454 -18.03 0.45 17.19
C VAL A 454 -18.29 -0.28 18.50
N THR A 455 -19.38 0.07 19.20
CA THR A 455 -19.81 -0.58 20.46
C THR A 455 -19.90 -2.10 20.31
N TYR A 456 -20.39 -2.58 19.18
CA TYR A 456 -20.66 -4.00 18.94
C TYR A 456 -19.55 -4.72 18.18
N TYR A 457 -18.92 -4.05 17.21
CA TYR A 457 -17.92 -4.71 16.38
C TYR A 457 -16.54 -4.79 17.06
N GLN A 458 -16.11 -3.67 17.63
CA GLN A 458 -14.78 -3.49 18.21
C GLN A 458 -14.82 -2.42 19.33
N PRO A 459 -15.41 -2.76 20.50
CA PRO A 459 -15.57 -1.80 21.59
C PRO A 459 -14.21 -1.32 22.11
N ALA A 460 -14.10 0.00 22.36
CA ALA A 460 -12.88 0.60 22.95
C ALA A 460 -12.70 0.25 24.43
N SER A 461 -13.79 -0.07 25.13
CA SER A 461 -13.82 -0.47 26.53
C SER A 461 -14.90 -1.52 26.79
N GLY A 462 -14.76 -2.30 27.86
CA GLY A 462 -15.69 -3.37 28.20
C GLY A 462 -15.38 -4.71 27.51
N LYS A 463 -16.27 -5.68 27.69
CA LYS A 463 -16.10 -7.02 27.10
C LYS A 463 -16.47 -7.00 25.62
N PRO A 464 -15.71 -7.68 24.74
CA PRO A 464 -16.06 -7.76 23.32
C PRO A 464 -17.39 -8.49 23.13
N PHE A 465 -18.14 -8.11 22.10
CA PHE A 465 -19.32 -8.85 21.69
C PHE A 465 -18.94 -10.03 20.79
N GLU A 466 -19.64 -11.15 21.00
CA GLU A 466 -19.53 -12.39 20.27
C GLU A 466 -20.89 -12.76 19.67
N VAL A 467 -20.85 -13.54 18.58
CA VAL A 467 -22.05 -14.12 18.00
C VAL A 467 -22.48 -15.29 18.86
N GLU A 468 -23.73 -15.25 19.33
CA GLU A 468 -24.38 -16.30 20.11
C GLU A 468 -25.49 -16.94 19.28
N HIS A 469 -25.66 -18.25 19.47
CA HIS A 469 -26.84 -18.98 19.01
C HIS A 469 -27.91 -18.98 20.08
N ILE A 470 -29.13 -18.61 19.70
CA ILE A 470 -30.28 -18.72 20.60
C ILE A 470 -30.50 -20.20 20.91
N TRP A 471 -30.50 -21.08 19.90
CA TRP A 471 -30.48 -22.53 20.10
C TRP A 471 -29.12 -23.07 20.57
N ALA A 472 -29.12 -23.78 21.70
CA ALA A 472 -27.98 -24.60 22.11
C ALA A 472 -27.72 -25.72 21.09
N ASP A 473 -26.48 -26.19 20.99
CA ASP A 473 -26.11 -27.25 20.04
C ASP A 473 -26.53 -28.64 20.55
N LYS A 474 -27.85 -28.87 20.61
CA LYS A 474 -28.50 -30.07 21.18
C LYS A 474 -29.69 -30.51 20.34
N PHE A 475 -29.43 -31.21 19.23
CA PHE A 475 -30.47 -31.76 18.35
C PHE A 475 -31.57 -32.53 19.12
N SER A 476 -31.21 -33.29 20.16
CA SER A 476 -32.15 -34.05 20.98
C SER A 476 -33.27 -33.21 21.62
N ARG A 477 -33.14 -31.89 21.70
CA ARG A 477 -34.16 -30.97 22.25
C ARG A 477 -35.13 -30.43 21.20
N HIS A 478 -34.89 -30.70 19.91
CA HIS A 478 -35.64 -30.17 18.77
C HIS A 478 -36.20 -31.28 17.87
N GLN A 479 -36.30 -32.50 18.38
CA GLN A 479 -36.84 -33.66 17.64
C GLN A 479 -38.34 -33.56 17.36
N ASP A 480 -39.03 -32.59 17.95
CA ASP A 480 -40.40 -32.24 17.63
C ASP A 480 -40.54 -31.48 16.29
N GLU A 481 -39.46 -30.84 15.82
CA GLU A 481 -39.46 -30.06 14.56
C GLU A 481 -38.52 -30.60 13.48
N PHE A 482 -37.57 -31.47 13.86
CA PHE A 482 -36.55 -32.00 12.95
C PHE A 482 -36.38 -33.51 13.12
N GLU A 483 -36.45 -34.24 12.01
CA GLU A 483 -36.15 -35.68 11.98
C GLU A 483 -34.65 -35.95 11.86
N GLN A 484 -33.91 -35.03 11.23
CA GLN A 484 -32.49 -35.20 10.91
C GLN A 484 -31.62 -34.08 11.50
N GLU A 485 -30.51 -34.47 12.14
CA GLU A 485 -29.57 -33.54 12.80
C GLU A 485 -28.99 -32.48 11.85
N HIS A 486 -28.80 -32.83 10.58
CA HIS A 486 -28.28 -31.90 9.58
C HIS A 486 -29.26 -30.74 9.30
N GLU A 487 -30.58 -30.98 9.35
CA GLU A 487 -31.60 -29.95 9.17
C GLU A 487 -31.63 -29.00 10.36
N PHE A 488 -31.49 -29.54 11.57
CA PHE A 488 -31.35 -28.76 12.79
C PHE A 488 -30.15 -27.81 12.70
N HIS A 489 -28.95 -28.32 12.36
CA HIS A 489 -27.78 -27.45 12.19
C HIS A 489 -27.95 -26.43 11.07
N HIS A 490 -28.66 -26.76 10.00
CA HIS A 490 -28.95 -25.81 8.93
C HIS A 490 -29.80 -24.64 9.44
N TYR A 491 -30.84 -24.90 10.23
CA TYR A 491 -31.69 -23.87 10.84
C TYR A 491 -30.99 -23.09 11.95
N ARG A 492 -30.31 -23.77 12.86
CA ARG A 492 -29.48 -23.16 13.92
C ARG A 492 -28.46 -22.18 13.35
N ASN A 493 -27.89 -22.46 12.19
CA ASN A 493 -26.92 -21.54 11.58
C ASN A 493 -27.56 -20.38 10.81
N ARG A 494 -28.88 -20.31 10.64
CA ARG A 494 -29.54 -19.17 10.00
C ARG A 494 -29.38 -17.92 10.85
N LEU A 495 -29.26 -16.76 10.22
CA LEU A 495 -29.04 -15.48 10.92
C LEU A 495 -30.11 -15.20 11.97
N GLY A 496 -31.37 -15.60 11.76
CA GLY A 496 -32.47 -15.41 12.70
C GLY A 496 -32.26 -16.07 14.07
N ASP A 497 -31.45 -17.14 14.14
CA ASP A 497 -31.04 -17.80 15.39
C ASP A 497 -29.81 -17.13 16.03
N LEU A 498 -29.25 -16.08 15.41
CA LEU A 498 -28.01 -15.45 15.84
C LEU A 498 -28.26 -14.06 16.43
N VAL A 499 -27.52 -13.77 17.49
CA VAL A 499 -27.49 -12.47 18.16
C VAL A 499 -26.07 -12.09 18.59
N LEU A 500 -25.87 -10.83 18.98
CA LEU A 500 -24.63 -10.39 19.61
C LEU A 500 -24.81 -10.28 21.12
N LEU A 501 -23.89 -10.86 21.86
CA LEU A 501 -23.82 -10.76 23.32
C LEU A 501 -22.41 -10.44 23.80
N PRO A 502 -22.25 -9.75 24.95
CA PRO A 502 -20.93 -9.60 25.58
C PRO A 502 -20.35 -10.96 25.93
N ARG A 503 -19.06 -11.20 25.61
CA ARG A 503 -18.34 -12.47 25.82
C ARG A 503 -18.59 -13.13 27.18
N GLY A 504 -18.64 -12.34 28.25
CA GLY A 504 -18.89 -12.87 29.60
C GLY A 504 -20.31 -13.41 29.79
N THR A 505 -21.31 -12.68 29.32
CA THR A 505 -22.71 -13.12 29.35
C THR A 505 -22.90 -14.34 28.45
N ASN A 506 -22.33 -14.29 27.24
CA ASN A 506 -22.35 -15.40 26.29
C ASN A 506 -21.81 -16.70 26.90
N GLN A 507 -20.63 -16.64 27.52
CA GLN A 507 -20.00 -17.78 28.17
C GLN A 507 -20.81 -18.34 29.35
N SER A 508 -21.57 -17.49 30.04
CA SER A 508 -22.36 -17.92 31.20
C SER A 508 -23.58 -18.77 30.83
N TYR A 509 -24.10 -18.66 29.60
CA TYR A 509 -25.26 -19.43 29.16
C TYR A 509 -24.91 -20.87 28.76
N GLY A 510 -23.74 -21.11 28.16
CA GLY A 510 -23.36 -22.45 27.69
C GLY A 510 -24.47 -23.14 26.89
N ASP A 511 -24.83 -24.37 27.29
CA ASP A 511 -25.90 -25.17 26.66
C ASP A 511 -27.30 -24.93 27.26
N GLN A 512 -27.55 -23.79 27.91
CA GLN A 512 -28.87 -23.49 28.48
C GLN A 512 -29.97 -23.41 27.39
N PRO A 513 -31.22 -23.81 27.70
CA PRO A 513 -32.35 -23.64 26.80
C PRO A 513 -32.79 -22.16 26.70
N TYR A 514 -33.52 -21.82 25.63
CA TYR A 514 -33.96 -20.46 25.35
C TYR A 514 -34.71 -19.81 26.52
N GLU A 515 -35.58 -20.55 27.19
CA GLU A 515 -36.43 -20.07 28.28
C GLU A 515 -35.60 -19.52 29.45
N GLN A 516 -34.43 -20.13 29.69
CA GLN A 516 -33.49 -19.65 30.71
C GLN A 516 -32.71 -18.43 30.23
N LYS A 517 -32.24 -18.43 28.97
CA LYS A 517 -31.52 -17.28 28.37
C LYS A 517 -32.41 -16.03 28.28
N LYS A 518 -33.69 -16.19 27.91
CA LYS A 518 -34.68 -15.11 27.71
C LYS A 518 -34.83 -14.22 28.94
N ALA A 519 -34.79 -14.78 30.14
CA ALA A 519 -34.89 -14.01 31.39
C ALA A 519 -33.76 -12.97 31.53
N HIS A 520 -32.62 -13.21 30.90
CA HIS A 520 -31.46 -12.32 30.91
C HIS A 520 -31.37 -11.43 29.66
N TYR A 521 -31.91 -11.88 28.53
CA TYR A 521 -31.96 -11.13 27.26
C TYR A 521 -32.61 -9.75 27.35
N ILE A 522 -33.50 -9.53 28.32
CA ILE A 522 -34.13 -8.21 28.54
C ILE A 522 -33.13 -7.08 28.84
N LYS A 523 -31.93 -7.43 29.33
CA LYS A 523 -30.87 -6.49 29.72
C LYS A 523 -29.86 -6.19 28.60
N GLU A 524 -30.02 -6.86 27.46
CA GLU A 524 -29.08 -6.80 26.33
C GLU A 524 -29.52 -5.78 25.28
N ASN A 525 -28.79 -5.71 24.17
CA ASN A 525 -29.06 -4.80 23.05
C ASN A 525 -30.46 -5.02 22.44
N LEU A 526 -30.94 -4.03 21.69
CA LEU A 526 -32.33 -3.99 21.22
C LEU A 526 -32.79 -5.22 20.42
N LEU A 527 -31.94 -5.80 19.56
CA LEU A 527 -32.30 -7.00 18.77
C LEU A 527 -32.42 -8.28 19.62
N VAL A 528 -31.69 -8.34 20.74
CA VAL A 528 -31.81 -9.41 21.73
C VAL A 528 -33.03 -9.14 22.61
N LYS A 529 -33.13 -7.92 23.13
CA LYS A 529 -34.23 -7.49 23.99
C LYS A 529 -35.59 -7.67 23.32
N SER A 530 -35.69 -7.46 22.00
CA SER A 530 -36.93 -7.62 21.24
C SER A 530 -37.50 -9.05 21.23
N LEU A 531 -36.75 -10.06 21.68
CA LEU A 531 -37.25 -11.41 21.92
C LEU A 531 -38.23 -11.47 23.10
N CYS A 532 -38.13 -10.53 24.04
CA CYS A 532 -38.88 -10.55 25.30
C CYS A 532 -40.17 -9.71 25.20
N PRO A 533 -41.33 -10.20 25.68
CA PRO A 533 -42.58 -9.42 25.75
C PRO A 533 -42.42 -8.06 26.43
N LEU A 534 -41.66 -8.02 27.53
CA LEU A 534 -41.40 -6.81 28.31
C LEU A 534 -40.67 -5.71 27.50
N ALA A 535 -40.05 -6.02 26.37
CA ALA A 535 -39.44 -5.02 25.48
C ALA A 535 -40.48 -4.11 24.78
N TYR A 536 -41.70 -4.60 24.63
CA TYR A 536 -42.82 -3.93 23.97
C TYR A 536 -43.71 -3.16 24.96
N GLU A 537 -43.44 -3.27 26.27
CA GLU A 537 -44.12 -2.53 27.32
C GLU A 537 -43.35 -1.26 27.65
N ASN A 538 -44.03 -0.11 27.75
CA ASN A 538 -43.47 1.17 28.19
C ASN A 538 -42.18 1.59 27.45
N ASN A 539 -42.04 1.22 26.17
CA ASN A 539 -40.87 1.52 25.33
C ASN A 539 -41.27 2.29 24.07
N PRO A 540 -41.72 3.57 24.20
CA PRO A 540 -42.34 4.31 23.10
C PRO A 540 -41.41 4.52 21.91
N ASN A 541 -40.10 4.67 22.12
CA ASN A 541 -39.15 4.86 21.02
C ASN A 541 -39.00 3.59 20.16
N PHE A 542 -38.90 2.42 20.79
CA PHE A 542 -38.87 1.15 20.06
C PHE A 542 -40.18 0.87 19.33
N LEU A 543 -41.32 1.15 19.97
CA LEU A 543 -42.64 0.99 19.34
C LEU A 543 -42.83 1.96 18.15
N LYS A 544 -42.29 3.19 18.26
CA LYS A 544 -42.26 4.15 17.16
C LYS A 544 -41.39 3.66 16.01
N LEU A 545 -40.17 3.19 16.27
CA LEU A 545 -39.29 2.55 15.27
C LEU A 545 -40.05 1.46 14.51
N LYS A 546 -40.61 0.49 15.24
CA LYS A 546 -41.37 -0.63 14.69
C LYS A 546 -42.49 -0.16 13.76
N THR A 547 -43.26 0.82 14.19
CA THR A 547 -44.47 1.29 13.49
C THR A 547 -44.12 2.17 12.28
N VAL A 548 -43.23 3.16 12.45
CA VAL A 548 -42.84 4.10 11.39
C VAL A 548 -42.08 3.38 10.27
N LEU A 549 -41.20 2.44 10.64
CA LEU A 549 -40.42 1.71 9.65
C LEU A 549 -41.11 0.42 9.19
N ASN A 550 -42.30 0.10 9.70
CA ASN A 550 -43.05 -1.12 9.38
C ASN A 550 -42.18 -2.39 9.49
N LEU A 551 -41.41 -2.50 10.58
CA LEU A 551 -40.54 -3.65 10.83
C LEU A 551 -41.32 -4.70 11.65
N PRO A 552 -41.31 -5.99 11.28
CA PRO A 552 -42.12 -7.03 11.92
C PRO A 552 -41.48 -7.54 13.23
N PHE A 553 -41.11 -6.62 14.13
CA PHE A 553 -40.69 -6.98 15.47
C PHE A 553 -41.84 -7.63 16.24
N GLN A 554 -41.60 -8.80 16.80
CA GLN A 554 -42.55 -9.49 17.68
C GLN A 554 -41.82 -10.16 18.85
N PRO A 555 -42.47 -10.29 20.02
CA PRO A 555 -41.93 -11.09 21.11
C PRO A 555 -42.01 -12.58 20.75
N HIS A 556 -41.10 -13.36 21.31
CA HIS A 556 -41.01 -14.80 21.07
C HIS A 556 -41.08 -15.53 22.41
N ASP A 557 -42.26 -16.02 22.78
CA ASP A 557 -42.45 -16.64 24.09
C ASP A 557 -41.74 -17.99 24.23
N THR A 558 -41.85 -18.77 23.17
CA THR A 558 -41.04 -19.94 22.86
C THR A 558 -40.13 -19.60 21.67
N PHE A 559 -39.12 -20.43 21.40
CA PHE A 559 -38.24 -20.21 20.24
C PHE A 559 -38.10 -21.48 19.41
N LYS A 560 -38.91 -21.55 18.35
CA LYS A 560 -39.10 -22.68 17.45
C LYS A 560 -38.71 -22.29 16.02
N LYS A 561 -38.80 -23.24 15.08
CA LYS A 561 -38.39 -23.04 13.68
C LYS A 561 -39.04 -21.80 13.04
N ALA A 562 -40.32 -21.57 13.30
CA ALA A 562 -41.07 -20.42 12.79
C ALA A 562 -40.53 -19.07 13.31
N ASP A 563 -39.98 -19.04 14.53
CA ASP A 563 -39.41 -17.84 15.13
C ASP A 563 -38.09 -17.44 14.46
N ILE A 564 -37.27 -18.43 14.09
CA ILE A 564 -36.06 -18.21 13.29
C ILE A 564 -36.43 -17.62 11.93
N GLU A 565 -37.46 -18.13 11.28
CA GLU A 565 -37.93 -17.64 9.98
C GLU A 565 -38.47 -16.21 10.07
N ALA A 566 -39.28 -15.91 11.08
CA ALA A 566 -39.78 -14.55 11.33
C ALA A 566 -38.63 -13.56 11.58
N ARG A 567 -37.60 -13.97 12.33
CA ARG A 567 -36.40 -13.14 12.55
C ARG A 567 -35.54 -12.99 11.31
N GLN A 568 -35.43 -14.02 10.48
CA GLN A 568 -34.73 -13.96 9.20
C GLN A 568 -35.37 -12.89 8.30
N GLU A 569 -36.70 -12.85 8.27
CA GLU A 569 -37.47 -11.85 7.52
C GLU A 569 -37.32 -10.45 8.11
N LEU A 570 -37.40 -10.30 9.43
CA LEU A 570 -37.10 -9.04 10.12
C LEU A 570 -35.72 -8.51 9.73
N TYR A 571 -34.69 -9.37 9.75
CA TYR A 571 -33.33 -9.00 9.40
C TYR A 571 -33.18 -8.63 7.92
N ARG A 572 -33.89 -9.33 7.01
CA ARG A 572 -33.99 -8.95 5.59
C ARG A 572 -34.50 -7.52 5.44
N MET A 573 -35.61 -7.20 6.08
CA MET A 573 -36.22 -5.86 6.02
C MET A 573 -35.36 -4.77 6.66
N ILE A 574 -34.66 -5.08 7.76
CA ILE A 574 -33.67 -4.15 8.35
C ILE A 574 -32.55 -3.86 7.35
N CYS A 575 -32.02 -4.89 6.69
CA CYS A 575 -30.96 -4.72 5.69
C CYS A 575 -31.40 -3.81 4.54
N GLU A 576 -32.64 -3.96 4.05
CA GLU A 576 -33.19 -3.10 2.98
C GLU A 576 -33.28 -1.63 3.38
N ARG A 577 -33.41 -1.32 4.68
CA ARG A 577 -33.39 0.06 5.19
C ARG A 577 -31.99 0.63 5.37
N ILE A 578 -31.03 -0.21 5.77
CA ILE A 578 -29.63 0.21 5.93
C ILE A 578 -28.96 0.40 4.57
N TRP A 579 -29.32 -0.44 3.60
CA TRP A 579 -28.72 -0.50 2.26
C TRP A 579 -29.80 -0.40 1.17
N PRO A 580 -30.40 0.80 1.00
CA PRO A 580 -31.49 1.01 0.03
C PRO A 580 -31.02 0.79 -1.41
N GLU A 581 -31.97 0.55 -2.31
CA GLU A 581 -31.69 0.40 -3.75
C GLU A 581 -31.29 1.73 -4.40
N THR A 582 -31.83 2.83 -3.89
CA THR A 582 -31.51 4.19 -4.34
C THR A 582 -30.58 4.89 -3.36
N LEU A 583 -29.59 5.61 -3.91
CA LEU A 583 -28.71 6.51 -3.16
C LEU A 583 -29.15 7.98 -3.29
N VAL A 584 -30.29 8.23 -3.94
CA VAL A 584 -30.88 9.58 -4.06
C VAL A 584 -31.67 9.88 -2.80
N GLY A 585 -31.38 11.02 -2.17
CA GLY A 585 -32.13 11.46 -0.98
C GLY A 585 -31.82 10.65 0.29
N THR A 586 -30.76 9.84 0.31
CA THR A 586 -30.16 9.37 1.56
C THR A 586 -29.54 10.59 2.24
N GLU A 587 -30.36 11.36 2.94
CA GLU A 587 -29.87 12.29 3.95
C GLU A 587 -29.03 11.45 4.92
N VAL A 588 -27.78 11.86 5.10
CA VAL A 588 -26.90 11.29 6.12
C VAL A 588 -27.62 11.52 7.46
N ALA A 589 -28.25 10.47 7.98
CA ALA A 589 -29.01 10.49 9.22
C ALA A 589 -28.08 10.49 10.43
#